data_AF-A0A953IDY4-F1
#
_entry.id   AF-A0A953IDY4-F1
#
_cell.length_a   1.000
_cell.length_b   1.000
_cell.length_c   1.000
_cell.angle_alpha   90.00
_cell.angle_beta   90.00
_cell.angle_gamma   90.00
#
_symmetry.space_group_name_H-M   'P 1'
#
loop_
_entity.id
_entity.type
_entity.pdbx_description
1 polymer ?
#
loop_
_entity_poly.entity_id
_entity_poly.type
_entity_poly.pdbx_seq_one_letter_code
_entity_poly.pdbx_strand_id
1 'polypeptide(L)'
;SAAGDYLAPWLETAQCTACDECTKLNPKIFAYNADKKAYIKDAAAGPYQDLVKAAEKCTARVIHPGLPRDRSAKDIAKWISRGEKYN
;
A
#
# COMPACT_ATOMS: atom_id res chain seq x y z
N SER A 1 1.69 -11.25 23.90
CA SER A 1 2.54 -11.12 22.70
C SER A 1 1.81 -10.23 21.71
N ALA A 2 2.33 -9.03 21.42
CA ALA A 2 1.65 -8.04 20.59
C ALA A 2 1.76 -8.42 19.10
N ALA A 3 1.00 -9.44 18.69
CA ALA A 3 0.54 -9.52 17.33
C ALA A 3 -0.43 -8.34 17.16
N GLY A 4 0.10 -7.14 16.88
CA GLY A 4 -0.74 -6.02 16.48
C GLY A 4 -1.48 -6.45 15.22
N ASP A 5 -2.81 -6.35 15.24
CA ASP A 5 -3.69 -6.91 14.21
C ASP A 5 -3.12 -6.65 12.80
N TYR A 6 -2.76 -7.71 12.08
CA TYR A 6 -2.28 -7.61 10.71
C TYR A 6 -3.50 -7.52 9.79
N LEU A 7 -3.53 -6.47 8.98
CA LEU A 7 -4.49 -6.30 7.90
C LEU A 7 -3.70 -6.33 6.60
N ALA A 8 -3.96 -7.33 5.75
CA ALA A 8 -3.25 -7.42 4.48
C ALA A 8 -3.55 -6.19 3.61
N PRO A 9 -2.55 -5.59 2.96
CA PRO A 9 -2.79 -4.50 2.03
C PRO A 9 -3.54 -5.03 0.81
N TRP A 10 -4.45 -4.21 0.28
CA TRP A 10 -5.28 -4.56 -0.86
C TRP A 10 -5.54 -3.34 -1.74
N LEU A 11 -6.08 -3.57 -2.94
CA LEU A 11 -6.28 -2.52 -3.95
C LEU A 11 -7.54 -2.82 -4.76
N GLU A 12 -8.52 -1.91 -4.82
CA GLU A 12 -9.67 -2.00 -5.74
C GLU A 12 -9.22 -1.82 -7.18
N THR A 13 -8.61 -2.87 -7.72
CA THR A 13 -7.99 -2.90 -9.06
C THR A 13 -8.99 -2.44 -10.12
N ALA A 14 -10.26 -2.82 -10.00
CA ALA A 14 -11.33 -2.41 -10.91
C ALA A 14 -11.55 -0.87 -10.97
N GLN A 15 -11.30 -0.16 -9.87
CA GLN A 15 -11.48 1.30 -9.76
C GLN A 15 -10.18 2.08 -10.05
N CYS A 16 -9.06 1.39 -10.31
CA CYS A 16 -7.80 2.04 -10.66
C CYS A 16 -7.91 2.83 -11.99
N THR A 17 -7.43 4.06 -11.97
CA THR A 17 -7.41 4.98 -13.14
C THR A 17 -6.06 5.07 -13.84
N ALA A 18 -5.10 4.19 -13.50
CA ALA A 18 -3.79 4.06 -14.13
C ALA A 18 -2.94 5.36 -14.15
N CYS A 19 -2.88 6.08 -13.02
CA CYS A 19 -2.10 7.31 -12.89
C CYS A 19 -0.59 7.13 -12.69
N ASP A 20 -0.10 5.88 -12.66
CA ASP A 20 1.30 5.46 -12.48
C ASP A 20 1.97 5.78 -11.14
N GLU A 21 1.37 6.62 -10.28
CA GLU A 21 2.00 7.09 -9.03
C GLU A 21 2.51 5.96 -8.14
N CYS A 22 1.72 4.89 -7.94
CA CYS A 22 2.12 3.75 -7.11
C CYS A 22 3.25 2.91 -7.75
N THR A 23 3.16 2.64 -9.05
CA THR A 23 4.17 1.86 -9.78
C THR A 23 5.51 2.60 -9.93
N LYS A 24 5.49 3.94 -10.05
CA LYS A 24 6.69 4.78 -10.04
C LYS A 24 7.29 4.88 -8.63
N LEU A 25 6.45 4.89 -7.59
CA LEU A 25 6.89 4.91 -6.21
C LEU A 25 7.65 3.64 -5.84
N ASN A 26 7.07 2.46 -6.10
CA ASN A 26 7.74 1.19 -5.85
C ASN A 26 7.27 0.10 -6.84
N PRO A 27 8.01 -0.13 -7.95
CA PRO A 27 7.65 -1.13 -8.96
C PRO A 27 7.86 -2.59 -8.50
N LYS A 28 8.42 -2.79 -7.30
CA LYS A 28 8.49 -4.13 -6.69
C LYS A 28 7.20 -4.46 -5.94
N ILE A 29 6.53 -3.45 -5.37
CA ILE A 29 5.25 -3.60 -4.67
C ILE A 29 4.07 -3.59 -5.64
N PHE A 30 4.07 -2.65 -6.59
CA PHE A 30 2.93 -2.43 -7.50
C PHE A 30 3.29 -2.78 -8.94
N ALA A 31 2.36 -3.38 -9.67
CA ALA A 31 2.47 -3.65 -11.09
C ALA A 31 1.12 -3.45 -11.78
N TYR A 32 1.12 -3.43 -13.11
CA TYR A 32 -0.09 -3.39 -13.92
C TYR A 32 -0.44 -4.79 -14.44
N ASN A 33 -1.73 -5.12 -14.43
CA ASN A 33 -2.24 -6.29 -15.14
C ASN A 33 -2.42 -5.99 -16.66
N ALA A 34 -2.97 -6.94 -17.41
CA ALA A 34 -3.21 -6.78 -18.84
C ALA A 34 -4.17 -5.62 -19.20
N ASP A 35 -5.12 -5.30 -18.32
CA ASP A 35 -6.09 -4.20 -18.49
C ASP A 35 -5.54 -2.83 -18.06
N LYS A 36 -4.24 -2.73 -17.81
CA LYS A 36 -3.58 -1.55 -17.22
C LYS A 36 -4.22 -1.09 -15.90
N LYS A 37 -4.63 -2.04 -15.06
CA LYS A 37 -5.09 -1.77 -13.70
C LYS A 37 -4.01 -2.17 -12.71
N ALA A 38 -3.69 -1.25 -11.79
CA ALA A 38 -2.65 -1.49 -10.80
C ALA A 38 -3.13 -2.57 -9.82
N TYR A 39 -2.25 -3.46 -9.42
CA TYR A 39 -2.45 -4.45 -8.35
C TYR A 39 -1.21 -4.49 -7.45
N ILE A 40 -1.37 -5.02 -6.24
CA ILE A 40 -0.25 -5.29 -5.34
C ILE A 40 0.39 -6.62 -5.76
N LYS A 41 1.59 -6.53 -6.33
CA LYS A 41 2.42 -7.67 -6.76
C LYS A 41 3.06 -8.36 -5.56
N ASP A 42 3.69 -7.58 -4.68
CA ASP A 42 4.35 -8.09 -3.48
C ASP A 42 4.42 -7.00 -2.40
N ALA A 43 3.54 -7.09 -1.41
CA ALA A 43 3.47 -6.16 -0.29
C ALA A 43 4.72 -6.16 0.61
N ALA A 44 5.53 -7.23 0.56
CA ALA A 44 6.74 -7.36 1.37
C ALA A 44 8.01 -6.88 0.63
N ALA A 45 7.90 -6.52 -0.66
CA ALA A 45 9.04 -6.09 -1.47
C ALA A 45 9.56 -4.67 -1.17
N GLY A 46 9.04 -4.03 -0.13
CA GLY A 46 9.47 -2.73 0.35
C GLY A 46 8.92 -2.40 1.73
N PRO A 47 9.31 -1.24 2.30
CA PRO A 47 8.88 -0.84 3.63
C PRO A 47 7.39 -0.46 3.64
N TYR A 48 6.71 -0.67 4.77
CA TYR A 48 5.28 -0.33 4.95
C TYR A 48 4.95 1.13 4.57
N GLN A 49 5.87 2.07 4.80
CA GLN A 49 5.69 3.46 4.39
C GLN A 49 5.42 3.65 2.89
N ASP A 50 5.87 2.75 2.03
CA ASP A 50 5.65 2.84 0.59
C ASP A 50 4.20 2.50 0.24
N LEU A 51 3.58 1.55 0.95
CA LEU A 51 2.14 1.28 0.84
C LEU A 51 1.32 2.51 1.29
N VAL A 52 1.69 3.11 2.42
CA VAL A 52 1.01 4.32 2.94
C VAL A 52 1.17 5.50 1.97
N LYS A 53 2.38 5.77 1.48
CA LYS A 53 2.63 6.84 0.49
C LYS A 53 1.89 6.58 -0.83
N ALA A 54 1.78 5.32 -1.26
CA ALA A 54 1.01 4.97 -2.45
C ALA A 54 -0.47 5.29 -2.25
N ALA A 55 -1.05 4.95 -1.09
CA ALA A 55 -2.41 5.32 -0.72
C ALA A 55 -2.62 6.85 -0.69
N GLU A 56 -1.68 7.59 -0.10
CA GLU A 56 -1.72 9.06 -0.05
C GLU A 56 -1.69 9.71 -1.44
N LYS A 57 -0.91 9.14 -2.37
CA LYS A 57 -0.76 9.64 -3.75
C LYS A 57 -1.82 9.14 -4.70
N CYS A 58 -2.57 8.10 -4.35
CA CYS A 58 -3.56 7.50 -5.22
C CYS A 58 -4.71 8.49 -5.47
N THR A 59 -4.77 9.05 -6.67
CA THR A 59 -5.83 10.00 -7.07
C THR A 59 -7.22 9.36 -7.03
N ALA A 60 -7.31 8.06 -7.31
CA ALA A 60 -8.55 7.29 -7.24
C ALA A 60 -8.89 6.83 -5.80
N ARG A 61 -7.95 6.90 -4.86
CA ARG A 61 -8.08 6.42 -3.46
C ARG A 61 -8.50 4.95 -3.35
N VAL A 62 -7.84 4.09 -4.12
CA VAL A 62 -8.13 2.64 -4.21
C VAL A 62 -7.02 1.76 -3.64
N ILE A 63 -6.11 2.31 -2.85
CA ILE A 63 -4.98 1.57 -2.26
C ILE A 63 -5.16 1.57 -0.77
N HIS A 64 -5.31 0.38 -0.21
CA HIS A 64 -5.47 0.13 1.21
C HIS A 64 -4.15 -0.42 1.76
N PRO A 65 -3.38 0.38 2.52
CA PRO A 65 -2.05 -0.01 2.99
C PRO A 65 -2.09 -1.13 4.04
N GLY A 66 -3.26 -1.38 4.64
CA GLY A 66 -3.44 -2.40 5.66
C GLY A 66 -2.77 -2.01 6.97
N LEU A 67 -2.28 -3.02 7.69
CA LEU A 67 -1.44 -2.86 8.87
C LEU A 67 -0.16 -3.66 8.67
N PRO A 68 1.00 -3.12 9.08
CA PRO A 68 2.28 -3.76 8.83
C PRO A 68 2.42 -5.05 9.62
N ARG A 69 2.88 -6.11 8.94
CA ARG A 69 3.25 -7.38 9.57
C ARG A 69 4.46 -7.23 10.49
N ASP A 70 5.43 -6.39 10.07
CA ASP A 70 6.61 -6.05 10.86
C ASP A 70 6.47 -4.62 11.40
N ARG A 71 6.45 -4.50 12.73
CA ARG A 71 6.36 -3.22 13.46
C ARG A 71 7.69 -2.78 14.08
N SER A 72 8.81 -3.33 13.63
CA SER A 72 10.15 -2.96 14.12
C SER A 72 10.74 -1.71 13.44
N ALA A 73 10.17 -1.29 12.30
CA ALA A 73 10.69 -0.15 11.55
C ALA A 73 10.61 1.16 12.37
N LYS A 74 11.60 2.03 12.16
CA LYS A 74 11.60 3.38 12.73
C LYS A 74 10.34 4.13 12.29
N ASP A 75 9.74 4.86 13.23
CA ASP A 75 8.53 5.66 13.02
C ASP A 75 7.30 4.84 12.57
N ILE A 76 7.25 3.52 12.83
CA ILE A 76 6.12 2.69 12.36
C ILE A 76 4.77 3.19 12.88
N ALA A 77 4.69 3.68 14.12
CA ALA A 77 3.45 4.20 14.69
C ALA A 77 2.93 5.42 13.91
N LYS A 78 3.84 6.30 13.46
CA LYS A 78 3.51 7.43 12.58
C LYS A 78 2.96 6.95 11.24
N TRP A 79 3.58 5.92 10.66
CA TRP A 79 3.12 5.38 9.37
C TRP A 79 1.78 4.65 9.49
N ILE A 80 1.55 3.92 10.58
CA ILE A 80 0.25 3.29 10.87
C ILE A 80 -0.82 4.36 10.95
N SER A 81 -0.62 5.40 11.77
CA SER A 81 -1.58 6.50 11.93
C SER A 81 -1.89 7.23 10.61
N ARG A 82 -0.90 7.42 9.73
CA ARG A 82 -1.13 8.01 8.40
C ARG A 82 -1.95 7.11 7.48
N GLY A 83 -1.76 5.79 7.58
CA GLY A 83 -2.44 4.77 6.78
C GLY A 83 -3.90 4.52 7.19
N GLU A 84 -4.25 4.77 8.45
CA GLU A 84 -5.56 4.41 9.03
C GLU A 84 -6.77 4.85 8.21
N LYS A 85 -6.77 6.09 7.70
CA LYS A 85 -7.90 6.64 6.92
C LYS A 85 -8.05 6.05 5.51
N TYR A 86 -7.11 5.21 5.08
CA TYR A 86 -7.09 4.56 3.77
C TYR A 86 -7.40 3.07 3.87
N ASN A 87 -7.69 2.53 5.06
CA ASN A 87 -8.00 1.12 5.25
C ASN A 87 -9.49 0.82 5.09
#